data_AF-A0A925AFH2-F1
#
_entry.id   AF-A0A925AFH2-F1
#
_cell.length_a   1.000
_cell.length_b   1.000
_cell.length_c   1.000
_cell.angle_alpha   90.00
_cell.angle_beta   90.00
_cell.angle_gamma   90.00
#
_symmetry.space_group_name_H-M   'P 1'
#
loop_
_entity.id
_entity.type
_entity.pdbx_description
1 polymer ?
#
loop_
_entity_poly.entity_id
_entity_poly.type
_entity_poly.pdbx_seq_one_letter_code
_entity_poly.pdbx_strand_id
1 'polypeptide(L)'
;MTVSLPYAHSCPRCGYDQSGLIATWQSSCPISGTCSECGLKFEWTEVFHASRRLLPLFIEHARRGVLGMGLVRAAWTTLGWSIVPGYFWRRVKLSHPIVAKRWLVWLVLTLGMIHAANVVFQVGMNLKRGAVLSSQAAFYGFPNNGPPRISAQDVTIYFLESAFQPFVIVDKTFATKGSPPNVTLVMSSPRKWTIEQGWRESFILRDWSARFAPIIPIAAVCAAFPMLLLALPHTRRVAKVKSIHIARAFVYSLACMVPFALLRSLRLVCDEIWPIVPGRPSRSMMLWRLIPDERTLFDFRFLIVLLGVTWLSVWWRHCIQSHLRLPHPVKIWSVLMIPVVLLVLIFLLFINADFLAWLFT
;
A
#
# COMPACT_ATOMS: atom_id res chain seq x y z
N MET A 1 -7.03 27.02 17.08
CA MET A 1 -8.27 26.38 16.56
C MET A 1 -8.98 25.71 17.72
N THR A 2 -9.88 26.44 18.37
CA THR A 2 -10.82 25.92 19.37
C THR A 2 -11.90 25.13 18.63
N VAL A 3 -11.71 23.81 18.53
CA VAL A 3 -12.76 22.92 18.04
C VAL A 3 -13.81 22.88 19.15
N SER A 4 -14.91 23.63 19.00
CA SER A 4 -16.11 23.45 19.84
C SER A 4 -16.51 21.99 19.70
N LEU A 5 -16.35 21.19 20.77
CA LEU A 5 -16.64 19.76 20.76
C LEU A 5 -18.15 19.59 20.94
N PRO A 6 -18.96 19.42 19.89
CA PRO A 6 -20.42 19.53 19.97
C PRO A 6 -21.09 18.32 20.65
N TYR A 7 -20.33 17.46 21.32
CA TYR A 7 -20.73 16.08 21.65
C TYR A 7 -20.10 15.59 22.96
N ALA A 8 -20.07 16.42 24.00
CA ALA A 8 -19.54 16.02 25.31
C ALA A 8 -20.32 14.85 25.94
N HIS A 9 -21.54 14.56 25.46
CA HIS A 9 -22.42 13.52 25.99
C HIS A 9 -22.89 12.51 24.93
N SER A 10 -22.42 12.57 23.68
CA SER A 10 -22.95 11.68 22.64
C SER A 10 -22.15 10.37 22.53
N CYS A 11 -22.86 9.26 22.30
CA CYS A 11 -22.24 7.96 22.05
C CYS A 11 -21.35 8.03 20.80
N PRO A 12 -20.09 7.55 20.85
CA PRO A 12 -19.18 7.69 19.72
C PRO A 12 -19.54 6.81 18.51
N ARG A 13 -20.31 5.73 18.69
CA ARG A 13 -20.74 4.84 17.59
C ARG A 13 -21.94 5.40 16.83
N CYS A 14 -23.06 5.60 17.53
CA CYS A 14 -24.31 6.04 16.89
C CYS A 14 -24.48 7.56 16.90
N GLY A 15 -23.92 8.28 17.88
CA GLY A 15 -24.13 9.72 18.08
C GLY A 15 -25.31 10.05 19.01
N TYR A 16 -25.95 9.05 19.62
CA TYR A 16 -27.08 9.28 20.54
C TYR A 16 -26.63 10.01 21.81
N ASP A 17 -27.41 11.01 22.22
CA ASP A 17 -27.15 11.79 23.43
C ASP A 17 -27.35 10.94 24.70
N GLN A 18 -26.33 10.88 25.54
CA GLN A 18 -26.34 10.16 26.81
C GLN A 18 -26.71 11.06 27.99
N SER A 19 -27.07 12.33 27.78
CA SER A 19 -27.44 13.27 28.84
C SER A 19 -28.51 12.71 29.80
N GLY A 20 -29.53 12.02 29.27
CA GLY A 20 -30.55 11.37 30.08
C GLY A 20 -30.00 10.26 30.98
N LEU A 21 -29.05 9.45 30.50
CA LEU A 21 -28.40 8.41 31.31
C LEU A 21 -27.43 9.02 32.33
N ILE A 22 -26.83 10.16 32.01
CA ILE A 22 -25.95 10.91 32.92
C ILE A 22 -26.78 11.55 34.05
N ALA A 23 -27.98 12.04 33.73
CA ALA A 23 -28.89 12.67 34.69
C ALA A 23 -29.42 11.71 35.78
N THR A 24 -29.35 10.38 35.56
CA THR A 24 -29.75 9.39 36.57
C THR A 24 -28.68 9.08 37.60
N TRP A 25 -27.47 9.64 37.47
CA TRP A 25 -26.39 9.39 38.43
C TRP A 25 -26.63 10.21 39.71
N GLN A 26 -26.92 9.52 40.82
CA GLN A 26 -27.26 10.18 42.08
C GLN A 26 -26.02 10.47 42.95
N SER A 27 -25.13 9.49 43.12
CA SER A 27 -24.06 9.58 44.12
C SER A 27 -22.65 9.32 43.59
N SER A 28 -22.50 8.69 42.42
CA SER A 28 -21.19 8.48 41.79
C SER A 28 -21.30 8.32 40.28
N CYS A 29 -20.29 8.82 39.55
CA CYS A 29 -20.12 8.57 38.12
C CYS A 29 -19.57 7.15 37.93
N PRO A 30 -20.30 6.23 37.26
CA PRO A 30 -19.74 4.93 36.92
C PRO A 30 -18.51 5.09 36.02
N ILE A 31 -17.55 4.17 36.11
CA ILE A 31 -16.35 4.20 35.25
C ILE A 31 -16.70 3.77 33.82
N SER A 32 -17.56 2.76 33.70
CA SER A 32 -18.03 2.20 32.42
C SER A 32 -19.50 2.46 32.18
N GLY A 33 -19.87 2.67 30.91
CA GLY A 33 -21.25 2.83 30.45
C GLY A 33 -21.55 1.94 29.27
N THR A 34 -22.85 1.73 29.03
CA THR A 34 -23.36 1.09 27.81
C THR A 34 -24.35 2.05 27.16
N CYS A 35 -24.18 2.32 25.87
CA CYS A 35 -25.13 3.12 25.13
C CYS A 35 -26.49 2.42 25.09
N SER A 36 -27.55 3.07 25.57
CA SER A 36 -28.93 2.57 25.54
C SER A 36 -29.42 2.23 24.12
N GLU A 37 -28.93 2.95 23.09
CA GLU A 37 -29.35 2.74 21.70
C GLU A 37 -28.59 1.65 20.95
N CYS A 38 -27.26 1.60 21.09
CA CYS A 38 -26.42 0.75 20.23
C CYS A 38 -25.62 -0.32 20.98
N GLY A 39 -25.80 -0.40 22.31
CA GLY A 39 -25.13 -1.39 23.17
C GLY A 39 -23.61 -1.24 23.24
N LEU A 40 -23.04 -0.15 22.73
CA LEU A 40 -21.59 0.07 22.81
C LEU A 40 -21.19 0.26 24.27
N LYS A 41 -20.31 -0.63 24.77
CA LYS A 41 -19.58 -0.44 26.03
C LYS A 41 -18.43 0.54 25.83
N PHE A 42 -18.35 1.57 26.67
CA PHE A 42 -17.29 2.58 26.69
C PHE A 42 -17.01 3.05 28.12
N GLU A 43 -15.88 3.72 28.33
CA GLU A 43 -15.59 4.40 29.60
C GLU A 43 -16.16 5.82 29.56
N TRP A 44 -16.85 6.25 30.62
CA TRP A 44 -17.41 7.59 30.69
C TRP A 44 -16.33 8.67 30.63
N THR A 45 -15.12 8.36 31.10
CA THR A 45 -13.97 9.25 30.97
C THR A 45 -13.60 9.54 29.50
N GLU A 46 -13.80 8.60 28.57
CA GLU A 46 -13.59 8.83 27.13
C GLU A 46 -14.66 9.77 26.55
N VAL A 47 -15.89 9.72 27.08
CA VAL A 47 -16.99 10.59 26.64
C VAL A 47 -16.75 12.03 27.10
N PHE A 48 -16.49 12.23 28.40
CA PHE A 48 -16.29 13.55 28.99
C PHE A 48 -14.95 14.20 28.61
N HIS A 49 -13.86 13.44 28.53
CA HIS A 49 -12.54 13.97 28.18
C HIS A 49 -12.17 13.65 26.73
N ALA A 50 -12.49 14.57 25.82
CA ALA A 50 -12.15 14.43 24.40
C ALA A 50 -10.65 14.24 24.15
N SER A 51 -9.78 14.74 25.03
CA SER A 51 -8.33 14.52 24.96
C SER A 51 -7.93 13.05 25.12
N ARG A 52 -8.66 12.26 25.92
CA ARG A 52 -8.42 10.83 26.10
C ARG A 52 -8.82 9.99 24.89
N ARG A 53 -9.67 10.53 24.00
CA ARG A 53 -10.04 9.89 22.73
C ARG A 53 -8.95 10.04 21.65
N LEU A 54 -7.92 10.84 21.90
CA LEU A 54 -6.82 11.03 20.97
C LEU A 54 -5.77 9.92 21.20
N LEU A 55 -5.48 9.17 20.14
CA LEU A 55 -4.47 8.13 20.15
C LEU A 55 -3.10 8.75 19.79
N PRO A 56 -2.13 8.82 20.72
CA PRO A 56 -0.83 9.39 20.43
C PRO A 56 -0.13 8.61 19.32
N LEU A 57 0.59 9.33 18.44
CA LEU A 57 1.30 8.79 17.27
C LEU A 57 0.40 8.18 16.18
N PHE A 58 -0.93 8.28 16.30
CA PHE A 58 -1.85 7.93 15.23
C PHE A 58 -2.01 9.11 14.26
N ILE A 59 -1.97 8.86 12.94
CA ILE A 59 -1.93 9.93 11.94
C ILE A 59 -3.13 10.90 11.99
N GLU A 60 -4.32 10.42 12.35
CA GLU A 60 -5.52 11.29 12.48
C GLU A 60 -5.42 12.26 13.66
N HIS A 61 -4.68 11.90 14.71
CA HIS A 61 -4.57 12.67 15.95
C HIS A 61 -3.19 13.31 16.12
N ALA A 62 -2.33 13.20 15.12
CA ALA A 62 -1.00 13.79 15.13
C ALA A 62 -1.10 15.31 15.31
N ARG A 63 -0.46 15.81 16.37
CA ARG A 63 -0.28 17.26 16.59
C ARG A 63 0.67 17.79 15.52
N ARG A 64 0.42 19.02 15.03
CA ARG A 64 1.39 19.72 14.17
C ARG A 64 2.63 20.02 15.02
N GLY A 65 3.70 19.25 14.82
CA GLY A 65 5.00 19.53 15.41
C GLY A 65 5.76 20.60 14.62
N VAL A 66 6.87 21.07 15.18
CA VAL A 66 7.85 21.93 14.49
C VAL A 66 8.33 21.21 13.22
N LEU A 67 8.30 21.90 12.08
CA LEU A 67 8.68 21.38 10.75
C LEU A 67 7.86 20.17 10.25
N GLY A 68 6.71 19.83 10.86
CA GLY A 68 5.90 18.69 10.43
C GLY A 68 6.47 17.31 10.77
N MET A 69 7.62 17.23 11.48
CA MET A 69 8.23 15.95 11.88
C MET A 69 7.30 15.06 12.72
N GLY A 70 6.43 15.66 13.54
CA GLY A 70 5.43 14.92 14.31
C GLY A 70 4.44 14.14 13.44
N LEU A 71 4.12 14.66 12.25
CA LEU A 71 3.25 14.00 11.29
C LEU A 71 3.94 12.80 10.64
N VAL A 72 5.20 12.97 10.22
CA VAL A 72 6.02 11.91 9.62
C VAL A 72 6.20 10.76 10.61
N ARG A 73 6.54 11.07 11.86
CA ARG A 73 6.65 10.06 12.94
C ARG A 73 5.33 9.31 13.17
N ALA A 74 4.21 10.03 13.18
CA ALA A 74 2.89 9.41 13.31
C ALA A 74 2.53 8.54 12.10
N ALA A 75 2.93 8.94 10.89
CA ALA A 75 2.71 8.15 9.68
C ALA A 75 3.48 6.82 9.74
N TRP A 76 4.78 6.85 10.05
CA TRP A 76 5.59 5.63 10.20
C TRP A 76 5.07 4.72 11.31
N THR A 77 4.67 5.31 12.44
CA THR A 77 4.08 4.56 13.55
C THR A 77 2.75 3.92 13.14
N THR A 78 1.89 4.68 12.45
CA THR A 78 0.61 4.20 11.93
C THR A 78 0.82 3.09 10.90
N LEU A 79 1.80 3.22 10.00
CA LEU A 79 2.17 2.18 9.03
C LEU A 79 2.56 0.89 9.74
N GLY A 80 3.48 0.99 10.72
CA GLY A 80 3.92 -0.16 11.51
C GLY A 80 2.76 -0.86 12.21
N TRP A 81 1.80 -0.10 12.74
CA TRP A 81 0.59 -0.68 13.33
C TRP A 81 -0.30 -1.34 12.29
N SER A 82 -0.53 -0.67 11.16
CA SER A 82 -1.40 -1.15 10.09
C SER A 82 -0.90 -2.48 9.52
N ILE A 83 0.41 -2.71 9.42
CA ILE A 83 0.99 -3.98 8.93
C ILE A 83 0.51 -5.20 9.75
N VAL A 84 0.22 -5.03 11.05
CA VAL A 84 -0.26 -6.12 11.93
C VAL A 84 -1.72 -5.85 12.32
N PRO A 85 -2.71 -6.45 11.62
CA PRO A 85 -4.10 -6.02 11.77
C PRO A 85 -4.66 -6.14 13.19
N GLY A 86 -4.34 -7.23 13.89
CA GLY A 86 -4.76 -7.42 15.28
C GLY A 86 -4.14 -6.40 16.24
N TYR A 87 -2.97 -5.84 15.94
CA TYR A 87 -2.37 -4.77 16.72
C TYR A 87 -3.05 -3.42 16.44
N PHE A 88 -3.26 -3.10 15.16
CA PHE A 88 -3.97 -1.89 14.74
C PHE A 88 -5.36 -1.79 15.39
N TRP A 89 -6.16 -2.85 15.28
CA TRP A 89 -7.55 -2.83 15.77
C TRP A 89 -7.69 -2.94 17.28
N ARG A 90 -6.65 -3.39 18.00
CA ARG A 90 -6.60 -3.27 19.47
C ARG A 90 -6.38 -1.82 19.93
N ARG A 91 -5.67 -1.02 19.13
CA ARG A 91 -5.40 0.39 19.45
C ARG A 91 -6.47 1.33 18.92
N VAL A 92 -6.96 1.11 17.70
CA VAL A 92 -7.92 2.01 17.05
C VAL A 92 -9.36 1.64 17.45
N LYS A 93 -9.88 2.34 18.46
CA LYS A 93 -11.25 2.19 18.95
C LYS A 93 -12.26 3.02 18.13
N LEU A 94 -13.54 2.65 18.21
CA LEU A 94 -14.66 3.45 17.67
C LEU A 94 -14.84 4.78 18.41
N SER A 95 -14.39 4.88 19.67
CA SER A 95 -14.46 6.12 20.46
C SER A 95 -13.53 7.22 19.96
N HIS A 96 -12.54 6.87 19.15
CA HIS A 96 -11.58 7.80 18.59
C HIS A 96 -12.22 8.68 17.51
N PRO A 97 -12.06 10.02 17.59
CA PRO A 97 -12.65 10.93 16.63
C PRO A 97 -12.04 10.71 15.25
N ILE A 98 -12.89 10.76 14.23
CA ILE A 98 -12.48 10.58 12.84
C ILE A 98 -12.16 11.93 12.23
N VAL A 99 -10.95 12.08 11.71
CA VAL A 99 -10.51 13.31 11.03
C VAL A 99 -10.28 13.00 9.56
N ALA A 100 -11.36 12.96 8.76
CA ALA A 100 -11.32 12.49 7.37
C ALA A 100 -10.31 13.26 6.49
N LYS A 101 -10.06 14.55 6.75
CA LYS A 101 -9.02 15.33 6.04
C LYS A 101 -7.61 14.72 6.15
N ARG A 102 -7.33 13.99 7.24
CA ARG A 102 -6.05 13.30 7.45
C ARG A 102 -5.92 12.02 6.63
N TRP A 103 -7.01 11.48 6.08
CA TRP A 103 -6.97 10.35 5.17
C TRP A 103 -6.27 10.71 3.87
N LEU A 104 -6.52 11.90 3.32
CA LEU A 104 -5.81 12.36 2.12
C LEU A 104 -4.29 12.45 2.38
N VAL A 105 -3.91 12.99 3.53
CA VAL A 105 -2.49 13.06 3.95
C VAL A 105 -1.90 11.65 4.06
N TRP A 106 -2.61 10.72 4.70
CA TRP A 106 -2.20 9.33 4.80
C TRP A 106 -2.04 8.65 3.44
N LEU A 107 -2.98 8.88 2.51
CA LEU A 107 -2.93 8.34 1.15
C LEU A 107 -1.72 8.89 0.39
N VAL A 108 -1.50 10.21 0.43
CA VAL A 108 -0.33 10.85 -0.21
C VAL A 108 0.97 10.30 0.36
N LEU A 109 1.07 10.13 1.68
CA LEU A 109 2.26 9.56 2.30
C LEU A 109 2.45 8.09 1.93
N THR A 110 1.38 7.29 1.89
CA THR A 110 1.43 5.88 1.49
C THR A 110 1.86 5.72 0.04
N LEU A 111 1.26 6.49 -0.87
CA LEU A 111 1.64 6.53 -2.29
C LEU A 111 3.08 7.03 -2.46
N GLY A 112 3.49 8.05 -1.71
CA GLY A 112 4.85 8.56 -1.69
C GLY A 112 5.86 7.50 -1.25
N MET A 113 5.55 6.70 -0.23
CA MET A 113 6.41 5.59 0.22
C MET A 113 6.52 4.48 -0.83
N ILE A 114 5.42 4.11 -1.47
CA ILE A 114 5.42 3.12 -2.57
C ILE A 114 6.26 3.63 -3.74
N HIS A 115 6.07 4.90 -4.11
CA HIS A 115 6.82 5.54 -5.17
C HIS A 115 8.31 5.61 -4.84
N ALA A 116 8.68 6.06 -3.64
CA ALA A 116 10.07 6.11 -3.19
C ALA A 116 10.74 4.72 -3.22
N ALA A 117 10.05 3.67 -2.79
CA ALA A 117 10.55 2.30 -2.88
C ALA A 117 10.85 1.90 -4.34
N ASN A 118 9.93 2.23 -5.27
CA ASN A 118 10.12 2.00 -6.69
C ASN A 118 11.27 2.83 -7.28
N VAL A 119 11.44 4.10 -6.88
CA VAL A 119 12.54 4.96 -7.34
C VAL A 119 13.89 4.39 -6.91
N VAL A 120 14.05 4.09 -5.62
CA VAL A 120 15.29 3.50 -5.07
C VAL A 120 15.64 2.22 -5.83
N PHE A 121 14.64 1.40 -6.11
CA PHE A 121 14.80 0.18 -6.89
C PHE A 121 15.31 0.46 -8.32
N GLN A 122 14.63 1.32 -9.08
CA GLN A 122 14.98 1.62 -10.48
C GLN A 122 16.36 2.26 -10.61
N VAL A 123 16.73 3.15 -9.68
CA VAL A 123 18.09 3.71 -9.61
C VAL A 123 19.12 2.59 -9.42
N GLY A 124 18.90 1.68 -8.48
CA GLY A 124 19.78 0.53 -8.26
C GLY A 124 19.95 -0.34 -9.52
N MET A 125 18.86 -0.58 -10.25
CA MET A 125 18.88 -1.33 -11.51
C MET A 125 19.70 -0.66 -12.60
N ASN A 126 19.54 0.65 -12.77
CA ASN A 126 20.26 1.40 -13.79
C ASN A 126 21.76 1.48 -13.49
N LEU A 127 22.13 1.69 -12.23
CA LEU A 127 23.53 1.65 -11.79
C LEU A 127 24.16 0.27 -12.09
N LYS A 128 23.43 -0.81 -11.82
CA LYS A 128 23.87 -2.17 -12.15
C LYS A 128 24.09 -2.35 -13.65
N ARG A 129 23.11 -1.97 -14.50
CA ARG A 129 23.25 -2.11 -15.96
C ARG A 129 24.47 -1.35 -16.47
N GLY A 130 24.71 -0.14 -15.96
CA GLY A 130 25.92 0.63 -16.26
C GLY A 130 27.20 -0.13 -15.92
N ALA A 131 27.27 -0.73 -14.72
CA ALA A 131 28.42 -1.51 -14.29
C ALA A 131 28.64 -2.78 -15.14
N VAL A 132 27.59 -3.53 -15.46
CA VAL A 132 27.70 -4.74 -16.31
C VAL A 132 28.18 -4.38 -17.72
N LEU A 133 27.59 -3.36 -18.35
CA LEU A 133 28.03 -2.90 -19.66
C LEU A 133 29.49 -2.43 -19.63
N SER A 134 29.92 -1.77 -18.54
CA SER A 134 31.33 -1.37 -18.37
C SER A 134 32.28 -2.57 -18.27
N SER A 135 31.87 -3.64 -17.56
CA SER A 135 32.67 -4.86 -17.44
C SER A 135 32.75 -5.65 -18.75
N GLN A 136 31.66 -5.72 -19.52
CA GLN A 136 31.64 -6.36 -20.83
C GLN A 136 32.50 -5.59 -21.83
N ALA A 137 32.42 -4.25 -21.85
CA ALA A 137 33.26 -3.42 -22.70
C ALA A 137 34.76 -3.61 -22.39
N ALA A 138 35.13 -3.73 -21.11
CA ALA A 138 36.50 -4.06 -20.72
C ALA A 138 36.93 -5.46 -21.20
N PHE A 139 36.04 -6.47 -21.10
CA PHE A 139 36.30 -7.84 -21.53
C PHE A 139 36.52 -7.97 -23.05
N TYR A 140 35.73 -7.26 -23.86
CA TYR A 140 35.86 -7.28 -25.32
C TYR A 140 36.99 -6.42 -25.87
N GLY A 141 37.85 -5.88 -25.00
CA GLY A 141 39.08 -5.22 -25.42
C GLY A 141 38.86 -3.91 -26.18
N PHE A 142 37.89 -3.09 -25.79
CA PHE A 142 37.79 -1.70 -26.26
C PHE A 142 38.94 -0.88 -25.61
N PRO A 143 40.12 -0.70 -26.26
CA PRO A 143 41.39 -0.59 -25.54
C PRO A 143 41.69 0.79 -24.92
N ASN A 144 40.97 1.85 -25.32
CA ASN A 144 41.43 3.22 -25.06
C ASN A 144 40.48 4.09 -24.22
N ASN A 145 39.30 3.57 -23.88
CA ASN A 145 38.39 4.26 -22.97
C ASN A 145 38.17 3.31 -21.81
N GLY A 146 38.82 3.56 -20.66
CA GLY A 146 38.60 2.77 -19.45
C GLY A 146 37.09 2.60 -19.16
N PRO A 147 36.71 1.63 -18.31
CA PRO A 147 35.30 1.35 -18.03
C PRO A 147 34.58 2.67 -17.73
N PRO A 148 33.45 2.97 -18.41
CA PRO A 148 32.74 4.22 -18.19
C PRO A 148 32.48 4.35 -16.70
N ARG A 149 33.15 5.33 -16.07
CA ARG A 149 32.94 5.62 -14.65
C ARG A 149 31.54 6.16 -14.55
N ILE A 150 30.68 5.46 -13.81
CA ILE A 150 29.37 5.98 -13.44
C ILE A 150 29.62 7.29 -12.70
N SER A 151 29.28 8.39 -13.35
CA SER A 151 29.47 9.72 -12.80
C SER A 151 28.34 10.03 -11.80
N ALA A 152 28.58 11.00 -10.90
CA ALA A 152 27.50 11.50 -10.04
C ALA A 152 26.31 12.02 -10.88
N GLN A 153 26.58 12.53 -12.09
CA GLN A 153 25.57 12.98 -13.04
C GLN A 153 24.68 11.84 -13.55
N ASP A 154 25.24 10.66 -13.82
CA ASP A 154 24.46 9.47 -14.22
C ASP A 154 23.50 9.03 -13.12
N VAL A 155 23.95 9.04 -11.86
CA VAL A 155 23.10 8.74 -10.69
C VAL A 155 21.94 9.74 -10.60
N THR A 156 22.22 11.03 -10.78
CA THR A 156 21.19 12.07 -10.78
C THR A 156 20.19 11.87 -11.93
N ILE A 157 20.66 11.55 -13.14
CA ILE A 157 19.79 11.28 -14.30
C ILE A 157 18.89 10.08 -14.02
N TYR A 158 19.45 8.96 -13.54
CA TYR A 158 18.66 7.78 -13.20
C TYR A 158 17.64 8.04 -12.10
N PHE A 159 17.98 8.87 -11.12
CA PHE A 159 17.06 9.30 -10.08
C PHE A 159 15.91 10.12 -10.65
N LEU A 160 16.20 11.13 -11.49
CA LEU A 160 15.19 11.96 -12.12
C LEU A 160 14.27 11.14 -13.05
N GLU A 161 14.84 10.27 -13.90
CA GLU A 161 14.05 9.33 -14.72
C GLU A 161 13.10 8.51 -13.85
N SER A 162 13.62 7.91 -12.78
CA SER A 162 12.83 7.01 -11.92
C SER A 162 11.77 7.75 -11.11
N ALA A 163 12.09 8.94 -10.60
CA ALA A 163 11.20 9.76 -9.77
C ALA A 163 10.08 10.42 -10.56
N PHE A 164 10.30 10.72 -11.83
CA PHE A 164 9.33 11.45 -12.64
C PHE A 164 8.66 10.61 -13.73
N GLN A 165 9.01 9.33 -13.91
CA GLN A 165 8.26 8.41 -14.76
C GLN A 165 6.80 8.24 -14.26
N PRO A 166 5.79 8.30 -15.15
CA PRO A 166 5.88 8.34 -16.62
C PRO A 166 5.97 9.76 -17.23
N PHE A 167 5.94 10.82 -16.42
CA PHE A 167 5.80 12.21 -16.87
C PHE A 167 7.06 12.81 -17.51
N VAL A 168 8.24 12.27 -17.18
CA VAL A 168 9.51 12.73 -17.74
C VAL A 168 10.21 11.58 -18.46
N ILE A 169 10.44 11.77 -19.75
CA ILE A 169 11.33 10.94 -20.56
C ILE A 169 12.60 11.76 -20.72
N VAL A 170 13.73 11.25 -20.22
CA VAL A 170 15.03 11.87 -20.48
C VAL A 170 15.46 11.39 -21.85
N ASP A 171 15.44 12.29 -22.83
CA ASP A 171 15.94 12.00 -24.16
C ASP A 171 17.47 11.93 -24.10
N LYS A 172 18.00 10.70 -24.18
CA LYS A 172 19.43 10.44 -24.34
C LYS A 172 19.72 10.46 -25.83
N THR A 173 19.60 11.63 -26.46
CA THR A 173 20.23 11.80 -27.76
C THR A 173 21.72 11.61 -27.54
N PHE A 174 22.24 10.48 -28.00
CA PHE A 174 23.64 10.10 -27.85
C PHE A 174 24.49 11.27 -28.33
N ALA A 175 25.21 11.88 -27.39
CA ALA A 175 26.15 12.93 -27.70
C ALA A 175 27.09 12.41 -28.78
N THR A 176 27.09 13.07 -29.92
CA THR A 176 28.16 12.91 -30.89
C THR A 176 29.48 13.17 -30.18
N LYS A 177 30.46 12.31 -30.46
CA LYS A 177 31.77 12.24 -29.80
C LYS A 177 32.35 13.65 -29.61
N GLY A 178 32.41 14.14 -28.36
CA GLY A 178 33.02 15.42 -28.00
C GLY A 178 32.10 16.48 -27.38
N SER A 179 30.78 16.29 -27.36
CA SER A 179 29.86 17.22 -26.67
C SER A 179 29.40 16.64 -25.33
N PRO A 180 29.28 17.44 -24.24
CA PRO A 180 28.59 16.98 -23.05
C PRO A 180 27.15 16.60 -23.44
N PRO A 181 26.57 15.54 -22.84
CA PRO A 181 25.18 15.20 -23.09
C PRO A 181 24.32 16.40 -22.68
N ASN A 182 23.68 17.05 -23.65
CA ASN A 182 22.66 18.03 -23.36
C ASN A 182 21.47 17.26 -22.79
N VAL A 183 21.33 17.27 -21.47
CA VAL A 183 20.13 16.76 -20.79
C VAL A 183 19.03 17.79 -21.00
N THR A 184 18.40 17.78 -22.16
CA THR A 184 17.15 18.50 -22.36
C THR A 184 16.05 17.72 -21.67
N LEU A 185 15.49 18.28 -20.60
CA LEU A 185 14.22 17.83 -20.04
C LEU A 185 13.13 18.15 -21.06
N VAL A 186 12.90 17.22 -21.99
CA VAL A 186 11.76 17.30 -22.90
C VAL A 186 10.55 16.85 -22.09
N MET A 187 9.77 17.81 -21.58
CA MET A 187 8.38 17.51 -21.25
C MET A 187 7.75 17.00 -22.54
N SER A 188 7.41 15.70 -22.60
CA SER A 188 6.84 15.09 -23.78
C SER A 188 5.59 15.87 -24.15
N SER A 189 5.67 16.72 -25.19
CA SER A 189 4.50 17.47 -25.64
C SER A 189 3.48 16.45 -26.15
N PRO A 190 2.19 16.52 -25.75
CA PRO A 190 1.18 15.54 -26.16
C PRO A 190 0.98 15.42 -27.68
N ARG A 191 1.49 16.36 -28.48
CA ARG A 191 1.09 16.55 -29.89
C ARG A 191 1.81 15.70 -30.95
N LYS A 192 2.85 14.93 -30.61
CA LYS A 192 3.56 14.07 -31.58
C LYS A 192 3.63 12.59 -31.17
N TRP A 193 2.67 12.13 -30.38
CA TRP A 193 2.33 10.71 -30.39
C TRP A 193 1.61 10.44 -31.70
N THR A 194 2.35 10.09 -32.76
CA THR A 194 1.73 9.61 -33.99
C THR A 194 0.91 8.36 -33.65
N ILE A 195 -0.39 8.47 -33.88
CA ILE A 195 -1.42 7.48 -33.51
C ILE A 195 -1.09 6.10 -34.11
N GLU A 196 -0.28 6.02 -35.17
CA GLU A 196 0.11 4.75 -35.80
C GLU A 196 1.21 3.96 -35.08
N GLN A 197 2.13 4.60 -34.33
CA GLN A 197 3.17 3.88 -33.56
C GLN A 197 2.74 3.56 -32.12
N GLY A 198 1.85 4.35 -31.53
CA GLY A 198 1.40 4.16 -30.14
C GLY A 198 0.38 3.04 -29.92
N TRP A 199 -0.32 2.60 -30.97
CA TRP A 199 -1.40 1.60 -30.88
C TRP A 199 -1.02 0.19 -31.34
N ARG A 200 -0.05 0.03 -32.27
CA ARG A 200 0.33 -1.29 -32.81
C ARG A 200 1.34 -2.06 -31.96
N GLU A 201 2.10 -1.39 -31.11
CA GLU A 201 3.04 -2.02 -30.17
C GLU A 201 2.46 -1.93 -28.75
N SER A 202 1.67 -2.94 -28.41
CA SER A 202 1.48 -3.62 -27.11
C SER A 202 2.33 -3.26 -25.87
N PHE A 203 3.34 -2.40 -25.93
CA PHE A 203 4.23 -2.03 -24.84
C PHE A 203 3.50 -1.43 -23.63
N ILE A 204 2.52 -0.52 -23.81
CA ILE A 204 1.84 0.08 -22.64
C ILE A 204 0.97 -0.93 -21.92
N LEU A 205 0.07 -1.65 -22.61
CA LEU A 205 -0.82 -2.62 -21.93
C LEU A 205 -0.08 -3.90 -21.51
N ARG A 206 0.93 -4.37 -22.25
CA ARG A 206 1.71 -5.58 -21.94
C ARG A 206 2.74 -5.32 -20.84
N ASP A 207 3.44 -4.18 -20.84
CA ASP A 207 4.31 -3.85 -19.70
C ASP A 207 3.48 -3.43 -18.49
N TRP A 208 2.35 -2.75 -18.65
CA TRP A 208 1.50 -2.43 -17.50
C TRP A 208 0.90 -3.69 -16.88
N SER A 209 0.43 -4.65 -17.67
CA SER A 209 -0.06 -5.91 -17.12
C SER A 209 1.05 -6.66 -16.41
N ALA A 210 2.26 -6.78 -16.98
CA ALA A 210 3.38 -7.43 -16.30
C ALA A 210 3.84 -6.68 -15.03
N ARG A 211 3.86 -5.34 -15.07
CA ARG A 211 4.31 -4.52 -13.95
C ARG A 211 3.23 -4.35 -12.87
N PHE A 212 1.95 -4.39 -13.17
CA PHE A 212 0.90 -4.18 -12.18
C PHE A 212 0.03 -5.42 -11.92
N ALA A 213 0.31 -6.54 -12.61
CA ALA A 213 -0.38 -7.83 -12.45
C ALA A 213 -0.64 -8.22 -11.00
N PRO A 214 0.34 -8.18 -10.06
CA PRO A 214 0.05 -8.56 -8.68
C PRO A 214 -0.69 -7.45 -7.89
N ILE A 215 -0.60 -6.19 -8.30
CA ILE A 215 -1.18 -5.06 -7.56
C ILE A 215 -2.68 -4.93 -7.86
N ILE A 216 -3.09 -5.11 -9.11
CA ILE A 216 -4.49 -5.03 -9.55
C ILE A 216 -5.44 -5.93 -8.72
N PRO A 217 -5.20 -7.25 -8.58
CA PRO A 217 -6.08 -8.12 -7.80
C PRO A 217 -6.11 -7.72 -6.33
N ILE A 218 -4.97 -7.32 -5.74
CA ILE A 218 -4.95 -6.88 -4.34
C ILE A 218 -5.72 -5.57 -4.17
N ALA A 219 -5.60 -4.62 -5.10
CA ALA A 219 -6.37 -3.38 -5.09
C ALA A 219 -7.88 -3.65 -5.27
N ALA A 220 -8.25 -4.57 -6.15
CA ALA A 220 -9.63 -5.00 -6.34
C ALA A 220 -10.20 -5.63 -5.06
N VAL A 221 -9.43 -6.50 -4.38
CA VAL A 221 -9.83 -7.09 -3.09
C VAL A 221 -9.91 -6.02 -1.98
N CYS A 222 -8.99 -5.05 -1.96
CA CYS A 222 -9.05 -3.91 -1.04
C CYS A 222 -10.38 -3.15 -1.18
N ALA A 223 -10.86 -2.97 -2.42
CA ALA A 223 -12.12 -2.29 -2.71
C ALA A 223 -13.37 -3.17 -2.52
N ALA A 224 -13.25 -4.48 -2.74
CA ALA A 224 -14.37 -5.41 -2.65
C ALA A 224 -15.00 -5.43 -1.24
N PHE A 225 -14.19 -5.58 -0.19
CA PHE A 225 -14.69 -5.61 1.19
C PHE A 225 -15.54 -4.40 1.62
N PRO A 226 -15.07 -3.15 1.47
CA PRO A 226 -15.88 -1.99 1.84
C PRO A 226 -17.13 -1.88 0.98
N MET A 227 -17.07 -2.20 -0.32
CA MET A 227 -18.24 -2.22 -1.19
C MET A 227 -19.29 -3.23 -0.72
N LEU A 228 -18.87 -4.47 -0.44
CA LEU A 228 -19.75 -5.52 0.07
C LEU A 228 -20.34 -5.16 1.44
N LEU A 229 -19.56 -4.59 2.36
CA LEU A 229 -20.08 -4.10 3.64
C LEU A 229 -21.07 -2.96 3.45
N LEU A 230 -20.81 -2.03 2.53
CA LEU A 230 -21.73 -0.93 2.23
C LEU A 230 -23.04 -1.46 1.63
N ALA A 231 -22.99 -2.53 0.85
CA ALA A 231 -24.13 -3.25 0.27
C ALA A 231 -24.97 -4.06 1.28
N LEU A 232 -24.57 -4.09 2.56
CA LEU A 232 -25.35 -4.69 3.66
C LEU A 232 -26.04 -3.60 4.52
N PRO A 233 -27.04 -2.87 4.00
CA PRO A 233 -27.65 -1.74 4.71
C PRO A 233 -28.36 -2.19 6.00
N HIS A 234 -29.04 -3.33 5.99
CA HIS A 234 -29.76 -3.83 7.17
C HIS A 234 -28.78 -4.15 8.31
N THR A 235 -27.77 -5.00 8.05
CA THR A 235 -26.73 -5.36 9.03
C THR A 235 -26.03 -4.12 9.59
N ARG A 236 -25.72 -3.14 8.75
CA ARG A 236 -25.12 -1.87 9.17
C ARG A 236 -26.03 -1.03 10.04
N ARG A 237 -27.33 -0.93 9.72
CA ARG A 237 -28.32 -0.19 10.52
C ARG A 237 -28.50 -0.83 11.90
N VAL A 238 -28.64 -2.16 11.96
CA VAL A 238 -28.76 -2.91 13.23
C VAL A 238 -27.52 -2.68 14.09
N ALA A 239 -26.32 -2.77 13.50
CA ALA A 239 -25.07 -2.50 14.21
C ALA A 239 -24.76 -1.00 14.38
N LYS A 240 -25.64 -0.09 13.93
CA LYS A 240 -25.44 1.38 13.92
C LYS A 240 -24.05 1.80 13.38
N VAL A 241 -23.54 1.08 12.38
CA VAL A 241 -22.23 1.34 11.75
C VAL A 241 -22.38 2.34 10.60
N LYS A 242 -21.85 3.55 10.82
CA LYS A 242 -21.76 4.60 9.79
C LYS A 242 -20.77 4.23 8.68
N SER A 243 -21.02 4.68 7.45
CA SER A 243 -20.14 4.47 6.28
C SER A 243 -18.73 5.00 6.51
N ILE A 244 -18.59 6.10 7.27
CA ILE A 244 -17.30 6.70 7.61
C ILE A 244 -16.37 5.74 8.37
N HIS A 245 -16.90 4.80 9.18
CA HIS A 245 -16.08 3.79 9.86
C HIS A 245 -15.52 2.76 8.86
N ILE A 246 -16.32 2.39 7.86
CA ILE A 246 -15.93 1.47 6.79
C ILE A 246 -14.87 2.15 5.90
N ALA A 247 -15.09 3.42 5.54
CA ALA A 247 -14.13 4.21 4.77
C ALA A 247 -12.79 4.34 5.50
N ARG A 248 -12.80 4.58 6.81
CA ARG A 248 -11.58 4.58 7.65
C ARG A 248 -10.84 3.25 7.54
N ALA A 249 -11.54 2.13 7.74
CA ALA A 249 -10.94 0.79 7.67
C ALA A 249 -10.33 0.48 6.29
N PHE A 250 -10.98 0.94 5.22
CA PHE A 250 -10.48 0.83 3.85
C PHE A 250 -9.21 1.66 3.62
N VAL A 251 -9.21 2.94 4.02
CA VAL A 251 -8.03 3.82 3.85
C VAL A 251 -6.77 3.22 4.50
N TYR A 252 -6.90 2.61 5.67
CA TYR A 252 -5.76 1.97 6.33
C TYR A 252 -5.45 0.56 5.81
N SER A 253 -6.40 -0.14 5.18
CA SER A 253 -6.08 -1.44 4.55
C SER A 253 -5.11 -1.28 3.38
N LEU A 254 -5.07 -0.11 2.74
CA LEU A 254 -4.11 0.22 1.67
C LEU A 254 -2.66 0.25 2.16
N ALA A 255 -2.41 0.25 3.47
CA ALA A 255 -1.07 0.17 4.04
C ALA A 255 -0.32 -1.11 3.60
N CYS A 256 -1.02 -2.20 3.28
CA CYS A 256 -0.40 -3.44 2.81
C CYS A 256 0.33 -3.28 1.47
N MET A 257 -0.01 -2.27 0.68
CA MET A 257 0.67 -1.97 -0.59
C MET A 257 2.16 -1.65 -0.38
N VAL A 258 2.53 -1.05 0.76
CA VAL A 258 3.92 -0.68 1.06
C VAL A 258 4.82 -1.92 1.21
N PRO A 259 4.56 -2.88 2.12
CA PRO A 259 5.39 -4.07 2.23
C PRO A 259 5.39 -4.93 0.96
N PHE A 260 4.30 -4.97 0.19
CA PHE A 260 4.31 -5.69 -1.10
C PHE A 260 5.15 -4.99 -2.17
N ALA A 261 5.11 -3.65 -2.24
CA ALA A 261 6.00 -2.89 -3.11
C ALA A 261 7.48 -3.09 -2.72
N LEU A 262 7.78 -3.11 -1.42
CA LEU A 262 9.12 -3.42 -0.90
C LEU A 262 9.55 -4.85 -1.22
N LEU A 263 8.70 -5.84 -0.96
CA LEU A 263 8.99 -7.26 -1.22
C LEU A 263 9.28 -7.50 -2.71
N ARG A 264 8.49 -6.88 -3.59
CA ARG A 264 8.75 -6.89 -5.03
C ARG A 264 10.08 -6.23 -5.38
N SER A 265 10.37 -5.06 -4.83
CA SER A 265 11.62 -4.35 -5.07
C SER A 265 12.82 -5.20 -4.63
N LEU A 266 12.75 -5.81 -3.44
CA LEU A 266 13.76 -6.72 -2.92
C LEU A 266 13.96 -7.94 -3.83
N ARG A 267 12.88 -8.57 -4.31
CA ARG A 267 12.98 -9.71 -5.23
C ARG A 267 13.75 -9.34 -6.49
N LEU A 268 13.38 -8.22 -7.11
CA LEU A 268 14.03 -7.75 -8.32
C LEU A 268 15.50 -7.38 -8.07
N VAL A 269 15.83 -6.80 -6.91
CA VAL A 269 17.24 -6.58 -6.52
C VAL A 269 17.98 -7.91 -6.39
N CYS A 270 17.39 -8.93 -5.77
CA CYS A 270 18.02 -10.23 -5.61
C CYS A 270 18.29 -10.92 -6.96
N ASP A 271 17.32 -10.90 -7.88
CA ASP A 271 17.48 -11.47 -9.23
C ASP A 271 18.63 -10.81 -9.99
N GLU A 272 18.83 -9.53 -9.75
CA GLU A 272 19.79 -8.73 -10.49
C GLU A 272 21.17 -8.73 -9.84
N ILE A 273 21.30 -8.64 -8.51
CA ILE A 273 22.62 -8.67 -7.86
C ILE A 273 23.28 -10.05 -7.98
N TRP A 274 22.50 -11.13 -8.00
CA TRP A 274 22.99 -12.50 -7.96
C TRP A 274 24.06 -12.87 -9.01
N PRO A 275 23.87 -12.62 -10.32
CA PRO A 275 24.83 -13.02 -11.35
C PRO A 275 26.18 -12.28 -11.30
N ILE A 276 26.33 -11.26 -10.46
CA ILE A 276 27.54 -10.41 -10.44
C ILE A 276 28.63 -10.94 -9.49
N VAL A 277 28.32 -11.79 -8.51
CA VAL A 277 29.32 -12.23 -7.52
C VAL A 277 30.34 -13.19 -8.16
N PRO A 278 31.54 -12.73 -8.55
CA PRO A 278 32.50 -13.55 -9.28
C PRO A 278 33.16 -14.53 -8.30
N GLY A 279 33.25 -15.81 -8.68
CA GLY A 279 34.06 -16.78 -7.92
C GLY A 279 33.37 -17.53 -6.78
N ARG A 280 32.04 -17.58 -6.70
CA ARG A 280 31.35 -18.56 -5.83
C ARG A 280 30.77 -19.73 -6.64
N PRO A 281 31.49 -20.87 -6.73
CA PRO A 281 30.96 -22.10 -7.31
C PRO A 281 29.88 -22.76 -6.41
N SER A 282 28.81 -23.17 -7.07
CA SER A 282 27.93 -24.35 -6.84
C SER A 282 27.17 -24.60 -5.52
N ARG A 283 27.49 -24.03 -4.35
CA ARG A 283 26.70 -24.32 -3.11
C ARG A 283 25.48 -23.43 -2.91
N SER A 284 25.57 -22.14 -3.25
CA SER A 284 24.39 -21.27 -3.25
C SER A 284 23.44 -21.54 -4.41
N MET A 285 23.93 -22.20 -5.47
CA MET A 285 23.10 -22.77 -6.53
C MET A 285 22.17 -23.86 -5.98
N MET A 286 22.48 -24.50 -4.84
CA MET A 286 21.66 -25.57 -4.25
C MET A 286 20.47 -25.01 -3.44
N LEU A 287 20.67 -23.96 -2.65
CA LEU A 287 19.59 -23.25 -1.94
C LEU A 287 18.70 -22.43 -2.90
N TRP A 288 19.26 -21.95 -4.02
CA TRP A 288 18.47 -21.28 -5.05
C TRP A 288 17.89 -22.22 -6.12
N ARG A 289 18.38 -23.46 -6.29
CA ARG A 289 17.61 -24.51 -7.01
C ARG A 289 16.35 -24.93 -6.25
N LEU A 290 16.26 -24.64 -4.95
CA LEU A 290 15.01 -24.71 -4.19
C LEU A 290 14.08 -23.52 -4.46
N ILE A 291 14.55 -22.49 -5.18
CA ILE A 291 13.76 -21.35 -5.63
C ILE A 291 13.57 -21.58 -7.13
N PRO A 292 12.46 -22.19 -7.55
CA PRO A 292 12.39 -22.88 -8.84
C PRO A 292 12.61 -21.96 -10.08
N ASP A 293 12.88 -22.55 -11.24
CA ASP A 293 13.21 -21.93 -12.55
C ASP A 293 12.14 -20.95 -13.08
N GLU A 294 12.28 -20.26 -14.23
CA GLU A 294 11.34 -19.22 -14.76
C GLU A 294 9.82 -19.53 -14.65
N ARG A 295 9.45 -20.82 -14.56
CA ARG A 295 8.13 -21.29 -14.09
C ARG A 295 7.74 -20.81 -12.66
N THR A 296 8.60 -20.14 -11.89
CA THR A 296 8.34 -19.55 -10.55
C THR A 296 8.12 -18.06 -10.53
N LEU A 297 8.39 -17.38 -11.64
CA LEU A 297 7.85 -16.03 -11.77
C LEU A 297 6.31 -16.08 -11.65
N PHE A 298 5.73 -17.21 -12.04
CA PHE A 298 4.36 -17.63 -11.69
C PHE A 298 4.15 -17.70 -10.17
N ASP A 299 4.96 -18.49 -9.45
CA ASP A 299 4.84 -18.69 -8.00
C ASP A 299 4.98 -17.40 -7.20
N PHE A 300 5.88 -16.49 -7.55
CA PHE A 300 6.08 -15.28 -6.74
C PHE A 300 4.93 -14.27 -6.89
N ARG A 301 4.40 -14.09 -8.11
CA ARG A 301 3.21 -13.24 -8.32
C ARG A 301 2.01 -13.83 -7.60
N PHE A 302 1.80 -15.14 -7.73
CA PHE A 302 0.76 -15.87 -7.02
C PHE A 302 0.94 -15.75 -5.50
N LEU A 303 2.16 -15.91 -4.99
CA LEU A 303 2.49 -15.76 -3.58
C LEU A 303 2.19 -14.35 -3.07
N ILE A 304 2.54 -13.29 -3.81
CA ILE A 304 2.20 -11.91 -3.44
C ILE A 304 0.67 -11.75 -3.36
N VAL A 305 -0.07 -12.25 -4.36
CA VAL A 305 -1.54 -12.19 -4.36
C VAL A 305 -2.11 -12.97 -3.18
N LEU A 306 -1.64 -14.19 -2.93
CA LEU A 306 -2.07 -15.04 -1.82
C LEU A 306 -1.80 -14.34 -0.48
N LEU A 307 -0.58 -13.86 -0.25
CA LEU A 307 -0.22 -13.11 0.95
C LEU A 307 -1.08 -11.85 1.12
N GLY A 308 -1.34 -11.12 0.02
CA GLY A 308 -2.20 -9.93 0.00
C GLY A 308 -3.64 -10.25 0.39
N VAL A 309 -4.22 -11.30 -0.20
CA VAL A 309 -5.58 -11.76 0.08
C VAL A 309 -5.71 -12.28 1.50
N THR A 310 -4.76 -13.11 1.96
CA THR A 310 -4.73 -13.61 3.34
C THR A 310 -4.62 -12.46 4.33
N TRP A 311 -3.72 -11.50 4.08
CA TRP A 311 -3.57 -10.33 4.94
C TRP A 311 -4.84 -9.49 4.98
N LEU A 312 -5.47 -9.21 3.83
CA LEU A 312 -6.71 -8.44 3.75
C LEU A 312 -7.87 -9.17 4.44
N SER A 313 -7.94 -10.49 4.28
CA SER A 313 -8.92 -11.33 4.94
C SER A 313 -8.80 -11.25 6.47
N VAL A 314 -7.57 -11.35 7.00
CA VAL A 314 -7.28 -11.17 8.44
C VAL A 314 -7.59 -9.73 8.88
N TRP A 315 -7.24 -8.73 8.07
CA TRP A 315 -7.53 -7.32 8.34
C TRP A 315 -9.02 -7.06 8.52
N TRP A 316 -9.83 -7.51 7.57
CA TRP A 316 -11.26 -7.29 7.61
C TRP A 316 -11.95 -8.16 8.66
N ARG A 317 -11.46 -9.36 8.95
CA ARG A 317 -11.94 -10.16 10.10
C ARG A 317 -11.77 -9.41 11.41
N HIS A 318 -10.58 -8.88 11.69
CA HIS A 318 -10.33 -8.10 12.91
C HIS A 318 -11.13 -6.80 12.94
N CYS A 319 -11.28 -6.11 11.79
CA CYS A 319 -12.12 -4.92 11.68
C CYS A 319 -13.57 -5.24 12.06
N ILE A 320 -14.18 -6.27 11.46
CA ILE A 320 -15.56 -6.68 11.70
C ILE A 320 -15.77 -7.11 13.15
N GLN A 321 -14.85 -7.88 13.72
CA GLN A 321 -14.95 -8.43 15.08
C GLN A 321 -14.67 -7.38 16.16
N SER A 322 -13.54 -6.68 16.07
CA SER A 322 -13.01 -5.86 17.17
C SER A 322 -13.44 -4.41 17.06
N HIS A 323 -13.40 -3.85 15.85
CA HIS A 323 -13.69 -2.44 15.61
C HIS A 323 -15.18 -2.21 15.39
N LEU A 324 -15.77 -2.80 14.34
CA LEU A 324 -17.17 -2.60 14.00
C LEU A 324 -18.14 -3.33 14.94
N ARG A 325 -17.67 -4.40 15.59
CA ARG A 325 -18.44 -5.25 16.52
C ARG A 325 -19.80 -5.63 15.92
N LEU A 326 -19.78 -6.20 14.72
CA LEU A 326 -20.99 -6.69 14.06
C LEU A 326 -21.53 -7.94 14.79
N PRO A 327 -22.84 -8.20 14.78
CA PRO A 327 -23.40 -9.45 15.29
C PRO A 327 -22.88 -10.63 14.44
N HIS A 328 -22.49 -11.73 15.06
CA HIS A 328 -21.93 -12.91 14.38
C HIS A 328 -20.78 -12.59 13.39
N PRO A 329 -19.70 -11.96 13.86
CA PRO A 329 -18.68 -11.38 12.99
C PRO A 329 -18.00 -12.41 12.07
N VAL A 330 -17.83 -13.65 12.55
CA VAL A 330 -17.23 -14.75 11.78
C VAL A 330 -18.14 -15.16 10.62
N LYS A 331 -19.45 -15.31 10.84
CA LYS A 331 -20.40 -15.70 9.78
C LYS A 331 -20.45 -14.62 8.68
N ILE A 332 -20.53 -13.35 9.08
CA ILE A 332 -20.52 -12.22 8.14
C ILE A 332 -19.22 -12.24 7.32
N TRP A 333 -18.07 -12.36 7.98
CA TRP A 333 -16.78 -12.42 7.29
C TRP A 333 -16.71 -13.60 6.30
N SER A 334 -17.15 -14.80 6.70
CA SER A 334 -17.14 -15.97 5.81
C SER A 334 -17.99 -15.76 4.55
N VAL A 335 -19.18 -15.15 4.70
CA VAL A 335 -20.04 -14.83 3.55
C VAL A 335 -19.38 -13.79 2.63
N LEU A 336 -18.75 -12.76 3.21
CA LEU A 336 -18.04 -11.73 2.42
C LEU A 336 -16.80 -12.28 1.70
N MET A 337 -16.17 -13.33 2.23
CA MET A 337 -15.02 -13.97 1.59
C MET A 337 -15.38 -14.68 0.28
N ILE A 338 -16.61 -15.18 0.12
CA ILE A 338 -17.03 -15.90 -1.09
C ILE A 338 -16.82 -15.06 -2.36
N PRO A 339 -17.44 -13.87 -2.52
CA PRO A 339 -17.23 -13.03 -3.70
C PRO A 339 -15.79 -12.52 -3.82
N VAL A 340 -15.07 -12.33 -2.70
CA VAL A 340 -13.65 -11.94 -2.71
C VAL A 340 -12.77 -13.04 -3.32
N VAL A 341 -12.97 -14.29 -2.91
CA VAL A 341 -12.23 -15.44 -3.46
C VAL A 341 -12.57 -15.61 -4.94
N LEU A 342 -13.85 -15.54 -5.31
CA LEU A 342 -14.26 -15.61 -6.72
C LEU A 342 -13.60 -14.51 -7.56
N LEU A 343 -13.56 -13.28 -7.06
CA LEU A 343 -12.90 -12.15 -7.73
C LEU A 343 -11.40 -12.42 -7.92
N VAL A 344 -10.71 -12.95 -6.91
CA VAL A 344 -9.29 -13.33 -6.99
C VAL A 344 -9.08 -14.42 -8.04
N LEU A 345 -9.91 -15.47 -8.03
CA LEU A 345 -9.84 -16.54 -9.02
C LEU A 345 -10.02 -16.00 -10.44
N ILE A 346 -11.00 -15.13 -10.66
CA ILE A 346 -11.21 -14.46 -11.95
C ILE A 346 -9.94 -13.69 -12.37
N PHE A 347 -9.37 -12.87 -11.50
CA PHE A 347 -8.14 -12.16 -11.83
C PHE A 347 -6.96 -13.09 -12.11
N LEU A 348 -6.81 -14.17 -11.35
CA LEU A 348 -5.74 -15.14 -11.58
C LEU A 348 -5.88 -15.84 -12.94
N LEU A 349 -7.10 -16.12 -13.38
CA LEU A 349 -7.39 -16.66 -14.72
C LEU A 349 -7.08 -15.62 -15.82
N PHE A 350 -7.44 -14.35 -15.62
CA PHE A 350 -7.18 -13.28 -16.59
C PHE A 350 -5.71 -12.88 -16.70
N ILE A 351 -4.97 -12.86 -15.60
CA ILE A 351 -3.55 -12.48 -15.57
C ILE A 351 -2.69 -13.55 -16.24
N ASN A 352 -3.17 -14.80 -16.30
CA ASN A 352 -2.39 -15.92 -16.77
C ASN A 352 -3.14 -16.72 -17.85
N ALA A 353 -3.11 -16.24 -19.09
CA ALA A 353 -3.48 -17.06 -20.24
C ALA A 353 -2.66 -18.38 -20.27
N ASP A 354 -1.40 -18.32 -19.84
CA ASP A 354 -0.51 -19.48 -19.72
C ASP A 354 -0.93 -20.43 -18.57
N PHE A 355 -1.62 -19.94 -17.53
CA PHE A 355 -2.15 -20.81 -16.46
C PHE A 355 -3.32 -21.64 -16.96
N LEU A 356 -4.19 -21.04 -17.80
CA LEU A 356 -5.23 -21.80 -18.47
C LEU A 356 -4.61 -22.88 -19.36
N ALA A 357 -3.58 -22.53 -20.14
CA ALA A 357 -2.85 -23.52 -20.94
C ALA A 357 -2.25 -24.64 -20.09
N TRP A 358 -1.65 -24.33 -18.94
CA TRP A 358 -1.10 -25.32 -17.99
C TRP A 358 -2.17 -26.21 -17.34
N LEU A 359 -3.32 -25.66 -16.95
CA LEU A 359 -4.37 -26.42 -16.27
C LEU A 359 -5.03 -27.48 -17.16
N PHE A 360 -4.93 -27.31 -18.49
CA PHE A 360 -5.50 -28.20 -19.49
C PHE A 360 -4.47 -29.10 -20.19
N THR A 361 -3.19 -29.04 -19.80
CA THR A 361 -2.12 -29.96 -20.24
C THR A 361 -1.69 -30.86 -19.10
#